data_AF-A0A2H9QGS0-F1
#
_entry.id   AF-A0A2H9QGS0-F1
#
_cell.length_a   1.000
_cell.length_b   1.000
_cell.length_c   1.000
_cell.angle_alpha   90.00
_cell.angle_beta   90.00
_cell.angle_gamma   90.00
#
_symmetry.space_group_name_H-M   'P 1'
#
loop_
_entity.id
_entity.type
_entity.pdbx_description
1 polymer ?
#
loop_
_entity_poly.entity_id
_entity_poly.type
_entity_poly.pdbx_seq_one_letter_code
_entity_poly.pdbx_strand_id
1 'polypeptide(L)'
;LSLTEKISKKQEKELAKKFNVPLIFLDPTDDRRNVAAAVSKETFEKFKKKAKEFSKNPSINFFYPKPVKILSKTEFKKKIQKRNLVIITAPYEKIHEDVTYGQLRNFLNKLEKELKKNDFTFLKGKFWSDEQKKMLVLVEVKERILEKEKMVKGPPVKMTEHVKKFIEKHGKKAKKIGRNYHAKVKRPHIKAETAVKEFIEKQIKVNPEKFLVKQLKKKHEIYSGKNVMKIYKEKEIKEFLIKNLIRGE
;
A
#
# COMPACT_ATOMS: atom_id res chain seq x y z
N LEU A 1 5.44 41.64 14.91
CA LEU A 1 4.56 40.45 14.85
C LEU A 1 5.27 39.25 15.47
N SER A 2 5.21 39.13 16.81
CA SER A 2 5.74 37.99 17.55
C SER A 2 4.62 36.97 17.76
N LEU A 3 4.34 36.14 16.75
CA LEU A 3 3.23 35.19 16.73
C LEU A 3 3.61 33.79 17.24
N THR A 4 4.38 33.70 18.32
CA THR A 4 4.51 32.44 19.06
C THR A 4 4.47 32.73 20.55
N GLU A 5 3.28 32.65 21.15
CA GLU A 5 3.18 32.39 22.58
C GLU A 5 3.85 31.04 22.84
N LYS A 6 4.90 31.04 23.68
CA LYS A 6 5.58 29.80 24.07
C LYS A 6 4.61 28.98 24.92
N ILE A 7 4.02 27.97 24.31
CA ILE A 7 3.19 26.97 25.00
C ILE A 7 4.06 26.25 26.05
N SER A 8 3.52 25.96 27.23
CA SER A 8 4.29 25.27 28.28
C SER A 8 4.60 23.82 27.89
N LYS A 9 5.71 23.25 28.41
CA LYS A 9 6.06 21.82 28.22
C LYS A 9 4.94 20.86 28.67
N LYS A 10 4.11 21.27 29.64
CA LYS A 10 2.96 20.49 30.10
C LYS A 10 1.87 20.44 29.03
N GLN A 11 1.51 21.59 28.48
CA GLN A 11 0.54 21.71 27.39
C GLN A 11 1.02 21.00 26.11
N GLU A 12 2.31 21.07 25.77
CA GLU A 12 2.89 20.30 24.66
C GLU A 12 2.65 18.78 24.83
N LYS A 13 2.91 18.24 26.03
CA LYS A 13 2.69 16.82 26.31
C LYS A 13 1.22 16.44 26.25
N GLU A 14 0.32 17.30 26.72
CA GLU A 14 -1.12 17.06 26.65
C GLU A 14 -1.64 17.10 25.21
N LEU A 15 -1.18 18.07 24.40
CA LEU A 15 -1.50 18.16 22.98
C LEU A 15 -0.94 16.97 22.19
N ALA A 16 0.29 16.53 22.47
CA ALA A 16 0.88 15.34 21.84
C ALA A 16 0.16 14.04 22.22
N LYS A 17 -0.39 13.94 23.44
CA LYS A 17 -1.28 12.83 23.83
C LYS A 17 -2.63 12.91 23.13
N LYS A 18 -3.17 14.12 22.96
CA LYS A 18 -4.47 14.37 22.32
C LYS A 18 -4.42 14.14 20.80
N PHE A 19 -3.31 14.48 20.15
CA PHE A 19 -3.16 14.42 18.71
C PHE A 19 -1.99 13.50 18.30
N ASN A 20 -2.31 12.31 17.79
CA ASN A 20 -1.32 11.38 17.23
C ASN A 20 -1.00 11.73 15.75
N VAL A 21 -0.48 12.92 15.52
CA VAL A 21 -0.28 13.53 14.19
C VAL A 21 1.15 14.09 14.07
N PRO A 22 1.70 14.23 12.85
CA PRO A 22 3.10 14.64 12.67
C PRO A 22 3.34 16.13 12.93
N LEU A 23 2.29 16.96 12.91
CA LEU A 23 2.35 18.41 13.10
C LEU A 23 1.06 18.86 13.79
N ILE A 24 1.20 19.63 14.88
CA ILE A 24 0.09 20.29 15.56
C ILE A 24 0.21 21.78 15.25
N PHE A 25 -0.80 22.31 14.55
CA PHE A 25 -0.90 23.73 14.22
C PHE A 25 -2.32 24.16 14.60
N LEU A 26 -2.45 24.80 15.76
CA LEU A 26 -3.75 25.18 16.32
C LEU A 26 -4.38 26.30 15.48
N ASP A 27 -5.69 26.22 15.29
CA ASP A 27 -6.47 27.28 14.66
C ASP A 27 -6.50 28.50 15.60
N PRO A 28 -6.16 29.71 15.13
CA PRO A 28 -6.20 30.91 15.98
C PRO A 28 -7.60 31.28 16.46
N THR A 29 -8.65 30.69 15.87
CA THR A 29 -10.05 30.94 16.24
C THR A 29 -10.71 29.79 17.02
N ASP A 30 -10.10 28.60 17.05
CA ASP A 30 -10.57 27.42 17.80
C ASP A 30 -9.40 26.54 18.26
N ASP A 31 -9.01 26.66 19.53
CA ASP A 31 -7.88 25.94 20.13
C ASP A 31 -8.07 24.41 20.20
N ARG A 32 -9.28 23.92 19.90
CA ARG A 32 -9.58 22.48 19.80
C ARG A 32 -9.28 21.93 18.40
N ARG A 33 -9.06 22.78 17.40
CA ARG A 33 -8.85 22.39 16.01
C ARG A 33 -7.37 22.42 15.63
N ASN A 34 -6.88 21.29 15.11
CA ASN A 34 -5.59 21.24 14.45
C ASN A 34 -5.77 21.45 12.93
N VAL A 35 -5.33 22.60 12.43
CA VAL A 35 -5.39 22.96 11.00
C VAL A 35 -4.52 22.01 10.15
N ALA A 36 -3.48 21.42 10.73
CA ALA A 36 -2.60 20.47 10.06
C ALA A 36 -3.09 19.00 10.13
N ALA A 37 -4.33 18.74 10.59
CA ALA A 37 -4.82 17.37 10.79
C ALA A 37 -4.82 16.48 9.52
N ALA A 38 -4.94 17.09 8.34
CA ALA A 38 -4.91 16.36 7.06
C ALA A 38 -3.48 15.99 6.59
N VAL A 39 -2.44 16.55 7.22
CA VAL A 39 -1.05 16.33 6.81
C VAL A 39 -0.56 14.97 7.30
N SER A 40 -0.24 14.08 6.35
CA SER A 40 0.31 12.76 6.67
C SER A 40 1.76 12.85 7.17
N LYS A 41 2.19 11.86 7.96
CA LYS A 41 3.60 11.77 8.43
C LYS A 41 4.58 11.73 7.26
N GLU A 42 4.27 10.97 6.21
CA GLU A 42 5.10 10.88 4.99
C GLU A 42 5.24 12.26 4.31
N THR A 43 4.13 13.00 4.16
CA THR A 43 4.12 14.35 3.58
C THR A 43 4.96 15.31 4.42
N PHE A 44 4.82 15.27 5.74
CA PHE A 44 5.56 16.15 6.65
C PHE A 44 7.08 15.87 6.63
N GLU A 45 7.48 14.60 6.66
CA GLU A 45 8.89 14.22 6.53
C GLU A 45 9.48 14.64 5.17
N LYS A 46 8.71 14.46 4.09
CA LYS A 46 9.11 14.91 2.75
C LYS A 46 9.28 16.43 2.70
N PHE A 47 8.36 17.18 3.30
CA PHE A 47 8.45 18.64 3.41
C PHE A 47 9.71 19.06 4.18
N LYS A 48 9.95 18.52 5.38
CA LYS A 48 11.15 18.83 6.18
C LYS A 48 12.44 18.58 5.39
N LYS A 49 12.54 17.44 4.71
CA LYS A 49 13.69 17.11 3.87
C LYS A 49 13.87 18.14 2.75
N LYS A 50 12.80 18.47 2.02
CA LYS A 50 12.85 19.41 0.89
C LYS A 50 13.12 20.84 1.33
N ALA A 51 12.56 21.28 2.46
CA ALA A 51 12.87 22.56 3.07
C ALA A 51 14.36 22.67 3.42
N LYS A 52 14.94 21.64 4.05
CA LYS A 52 16.38 21.60 4.35
C LYS A 52 17.25 21.64 3.09
N GLU A 53 16.86 20.94 2.04
CA GLU A 53 17.56 20.98 0.73
C GLU A 53 17.47 22.37 0.10
N PHE A 54 16.28 23.00 0.11
CA PHE A 54 16.05 24.33 -0.43
C PHE A 54 16.83 25.41 0.33
N SER A 55 16.82 25.38 1.66
CA SER A 55 17.59 26.34 2.49
C SER A 55 19.10 26.25 2.26
N LYS A 56 19.62 25.07 1.89
CA LYS A 56 21.05 24.87 1.58
C LYS A 56 21.42 25.32 0.17
N ASN A 57 20.56 25.03 -0.82
CA ASN A 57 20.80 25.38 -2.22
C ASN A 57 19.48 25.76 -2.91
N PRO A 58 19.05 27.03 -2.77
CA PRO A 58 17.81 27.50 -3.35
C PRO A 58 17.82 27.34 -4.87
N SER A 59 16.71 26.86 -5.44
CA SER A 59 16.59 26.70 -6.89
C SER A 59 15.15 26.81 -7.32
N ILE A 60 14.92 27.39 -8.50
CA ILE A 60 13.60 27.47 -9.12
C ILE A 60 12.98 26.07 -9.33
N ASN A 61 13.80 25.04 -9.46
CA ASN A 61 13.39 23.65 -9.63
C ASN A 61 12.64 23.04 -8.42
N PHE A 62 12.63 23.70 -7.25
CA PHE A 62 11.78 23.27 -6.14
C PHE A 62 10.30 23.62 -6.35
N PHE A 63 10.03 24.62 -7.20
CA PHE A 63 8.68 25.11 -7.50
C PHE A 63 8.08 24.46 -8.75
N TYR A 64 8.91 23.85 -9.61
CA TYR A 64 8.45 23.20 -10.84
C TYR A 64 8.70 21.69 -10.82
N PRO A 65 7.69 20.86 -11.16
CA PRO A 65 7.87 19.42 -11.23
C PRO A 65 8.88 19.07 -12.32
N LYS A 66 9.87 18.23 -11.98
CA LYS A 66 10.84 17.76 -12.98
C LYS A 66 10.13 16.92 -14.04
N PRO A 67 10.28 17.23 -15.34
CA PRO A 67 9.64 16.45 -16.40
C PRO A 67 10.03 14.98 -16.27
N VAL A 68 9.06 14.09 -16.43
CA VAL A 68 9.29 12.65 -16.40
C VAL A 68 9.84 12.24 -17.76
N LYS A 69 11.11 11.86 -17.81
CA LYS A 69 11.71 11.31 -19.03
C LYS A 69 11.01 9.99 -19.35
N ILE A 70 10.18 9.98 -20.39
CA ILE A 70 9.50 8.78 -20.86
C ILE A 70 10.55 7.80 -21.38
N LEU A 71 10.57 6.61 -20.80
CA LEU A 71 11.45 5.53 -21.24
C LEU A 71 10.81 4.77 -22.40
N SER A 72 11.63 4.25 -23.30
CA SER A 72 11.19 3.26 -24.28
C SER A 72 10.67 1.99 -23.59
N LYS A 73 9.90 1.17 -24.32
CA LYS A 73 9.40 -0.11 -23.77
C LYS A 73 10.55 -1.03 -23.31
N THR A 74 11.65 -1.05 -24.04
CA THR A 74 12.81 -1.90 -23.75
C THR A 74 13.54 -1.42 -22.49
N GLU A 75 13.79 -0.12 -22.36
CA GLU A 75 14.40 0.48 -21.17
C GLU A 75 13.53 0.28 -19.92
N PHE A 76 12.23 0.58 -20.01
CA PHE A 76 11.31 0.42 -18.90
C PHE A 76 11.25 -1.05 -18.45
N LYS A 77 11.13 -1.99 -19.40
CA LYS A 77 11.13 -3.43 -19.12
C LYS A 77 12.39 -3.86 -18.36
N LYS A 78 13.58 -3.41 -18.78
CA LYS A 78 14.84 -3.69 -18.08
C LYS A 78 14.82 -3.14 -16.64
N LYS A 79 14.30 -1.94 -16.43
CA LYS A 79 14.22 -1.30 -15.09
C LYS A 79 13.24 -1.99 -14.14
N ILE A 80 12.15 -2.58 -14.64
CA ILE A 80 11.17 -3.27 -13.79
C ILE A 80 11.36 -4.78 -13.69
N GLN A 81 12.33 -5.37 -14.41
CA GLN A 81 12.48 -6.84 -14.50
C GLN A 81 12.68 -7.52 -13.14
N LYS A 82 13.39 -6.86 -12.21
CA LYS A 82 13.64 -7.38 -10.86
C LYS A 82 12.53 -7.02 -9.86
N ARG A 83 11.52 -6.27 -10.28
CA ARG A 83 10.40 -5.85 -9.42
C ARG A 83 9.25 -6.84 -9.48
N ASN A 84 8.63 -7.05 -8.34
CA ASN A 84 7.53 -7.99 -8.16
C ASN A 84 6.21 -7.23 -8.10
N LEU A 85 5.69 -6.93 -9.28
CA LEU A 85 4.54 -6.04 -9.47
C LEU A 85 3.25 -6.82 -9.74
N VAL A 86 2.15 -6.31 -9.17
CA VAL A 86 0.76 -6.65 -9.53
C VAL A 86 0.03 -5.35 -9.78
N ILE A 87 -0.60 -5.21 -10.95
CA ILE A 87 -1.35 -4.02 -11.34
C ILE A 87 -2.78 -4.42 -11.68
N ILE A 88 -3.74 -3.71 -11.09
CA ILE A 88 -5.16 -3.86 -11.37
C ILE A 88 -5.58 -2.65 -12.20
N THR A 89 -6.27 -2.87 -13.32
CA THR A 89 -6.94 -1.81 -14.07
C THR A 89 -8.43 -2.02 -14.08
N ALA A 90 -9.20 -0.94 -14.02
CA ALA A 90 -10.66 -0.97 -14.11
C ALA A 90 -11.16 0.32 -14.81
N PRO A 91 -12.40 0.33 -15.31
CA PRO A 91 -13.01 1.58 -15.73
C PRO A 91 -13.13 2.55 -14.55
N TYR A 92 -13.24 3.82 -14.86
CA TYR A 92 -13.53 4.87 -13.91
C TYR A 92 -14.74 5.65 -14.41
N GLU A 93 -15.61 6.04 -13.49
CA GLU A 93 -16.74 6.93 -13.79
C GLU A 93 -16.61 8.13 -12.86
N LYS A 94 -16.73 9.34 -13.41
CA LYS A 94 -16.50 10.55 -12.62
C LYS A 94 -17.55 10.66 -11.51
N ILE A 95 -17.08 10.67 -10.26
CA ILE A 95 -17.80 11.06 -9.05
C ILE A 95 -16.96 12.12 -8.35
N HIS A 96 -17.55 12.86 -7.40
CA HIS A 96 -16.86 13.80 -6.52
C HIS A 96 -15.51 13.26 -6.03
N GLU A 97 -14.44 14.04 -6.24
CA GLU A 97 -13.04 13.61 -6.12
C GLU A 97 -12.71 13.04 -4.73
N ASP A 98 -13.13 13.73 -3.67
CA ASP A 98 -12.86 13.32 -2.27
C ASP A 98 -13.38 11.90 -1.95
N VAL A 99 -14.56 11.54 -2.48
CA VAL A 99 -15.15 10.22 -2.26
C VAL A 99 -14.30 9.14 -2.95
N THR A 100 -13.78 9.43 -4.13
CA THR A 100 -12.93 8.51 -4.90
C THR A 100 -11.60 8.25 -4.20
N TYR A 101 -10.87 9.30 -3.79
CA TYR A 101 -9.54 9.15 -3.19
C TYR A 101 -9.61 8.37 -1.87
N GLY A 102 -10.62 8.64 -1.04
CA GLY A 102 -10.87 7.89 0.20
C GLY A 102 -11.15 6.40 -0.05
N GLN A 103 -11.97 6.08 -1.05
CA GLN A 103 -12.27 4.69 -1.41
C GLN A 103 -11.04 3.95 -1.97
N LEU A 104 -10.27 4.56 -2.85
CA LEU A 104 -9.04 3.98 -3.40
C LEU A 104 -8.01 3.72 -2.30
N ARG A 105 -7.83 4.68 -1.37
CA ARG A 105 -6.92 4.50 -0.24
C ARG A 105 -7.37 3.36 0.67
N ASN A 106 -8.66 3.31 1.00
CA ASN A 106 -9.23 2.24 1.82
C ASN A 106 -9.10 0.86 1.16
N PHE A 107 -9.33 0.78 -0.15
CA PHE A 107 -9.12 -0.44 -0.92
C PHE A 107 -7.67 -0.89 -0.89
N LEU A 108 -6.72 0.03 -1.12
CA LEU A 108 -5.30 -0.29 -1.07
C LEU A 108 -4.88 -0.78 0.34
N ASN A 109 -5.36 -0.14 1.40
CA ASN A 109 -5.11 -0.58 2.79
C ASN A 109 -5.67 -1.99 3.06
N LYS A 110 -6.87 -2.30 2.54
CA LYS A 110 -7.47 -3.64 2.66
C LYS A 110 -6.69 -4.68 1.84
N LEU A 111 -6.27 -4.32 0.64
CA LEU A 111 -5.47 -5.18 -0.24
C LEU A 111 -4.10 -5.49 0.39
N GLU A 112 -3.45 -4.49 1.01
CA GLU A 112 -2.22 -4.69 1.77
C GLU A 112 -2.43 -5.71 2.91
N LYS A 113 -3.51 -5.56 3.70
CA LYS A 113 -3.84 -6.49 4.78
C LYS A 113 -4.08 -7.90 4.25
N GLU A 114 -4.79 -8.05 3.14
CA GLU A 114 -5.06 -9.36 2.53
C GLU A 114 -3.78 -10.02 2.00
N LEU A 115 -2.89 -9.26 1.35
CA LEU A 115 -1.60 -9.77 0.90
C LEU A 115 -0.74 -10.23 2.06
N LYS A 116 -0.66 -9.44 3.14
CA LYS A 116 0.07 -9.81 4.37
C LYS A 116 -0.52 -11.07 5.02
N LYS A 117 -1.85 -11.20 5.05
CA LYS A 117 -2.53 -12.41 5.57
C LYS A 117 -2.16 -13.67 4.78
N ASN A 118 -1.88 -13.52 3.49
CA ASN A 118 -1.42 -14.60 2.60
C ASN A 118 0.11 -14.71 2.53
N ASP A 119 0.82 -14.23 3.55
CA ASP A 119 2.28 -14.26 3.72
C ASP A 119 3.09 -13.45 2.68
N PHE A 120 2.44 -12.66 1.82
CA PHE A 120 3.17 -11.77 0.92
C PHE A 120 3.70 -10.55 1.69
N THR A 121 4.99 -10.26 1.51
CA THR A 121 5.58 -9.04 2.06
C THR A 121 5.24 -7.85 1.16
N PHE A 122 4.28 -7.02 1.56
CA PHE A 122 3.92 -5.79 0.86
C PHE A 122 5.04 -4.74 1.00
N LEU A 123 5.43 -4.12 -0.11
CA LEU A 123 6.47 -3.08 -0.15
C LEU A 123 5.87 -1.70 -0.44
N LYS A 124 5.02 -1.62 -1.47
CA LYS A 124 4.47 -0.34 -1.94
C LYS A 124 3.11 -0.52 -2.57
N GLY A 125 2.27 0.48 -2.37
CA GLY A 125 0.99 0.62 -3.05
C GLY A 125 0.77 2.05 -3.52
N LYS A 126 0.29 2.21 -4.75
CA LYS A 126 -0.11 3.50 -5.33
C LYS A 126 -1.33 3.30 -6.21
N PHE A 127 -2.07 4.36 -6.48
CA PHE A 127 -3.17 4.34 -7.42
C PHE A 127 -3.06 5.54 -8.35
N TRP A 128 -3.76 5.45 -9.47
CA TRP A 128 -3.86 6.49 -10.48
C TRP A 128 -5.22 6.42 -11.15
N SER A 129 -5.73 7.56 -11.58
CA SER A 129 -6.91 7.68 -12.42
C SER A 129 -6.65 8.78 -13.44
N ASP A 130 -7.23 8.66 -14.63
CA ASP A 130 -7.38 9.78 -15.56
C ASP A 130 -8.57 10.69 -15.17
N GLU A 131 -9.26 10.34 -14.08
CA GLU A 131 -10.44 11.03 -13.53
C GLU A 131 -11.64 11.07 -14.50
N GLN A 132 -11.58 10.27 -15.55
CA GLN A 132 -12.59 10.24 -16.62
C GLN A 132 -13.05 8.82 -16.95
N LYS A 133 -12.14 7.91 -17.28
CA LYS A 133 -12.45 6.61 -17.90
C LYS A 133 -11.71 5.43 -17.30
N LYS A 134 -10.56 5.63 -16.66
CA LYS A 134 -9.69 4.52 -16.25
C LYS A 134 -9.01 4.79 -14.93
N MET A 135 -8.96 3.74 -14.11
CA MET A 135 -8.16 3.71 -12.90
C MET A 135 -7.17 2.54 -12.90
N LEU A 136 -6.11 2.71 -12.12
CA LEU A 136 -5.05 1.76 -11.94
C LEU A 136 -4.66 1.68 -10.46
N VAL A 137 -4.55 0.47 -9.92
CA VAL A 137 -3.96 0.20 -8.61
C VAL A 137 -2.67 -0.59 -8.81
N LEU A 138 -1.56 -0.02 -8.36
CA LEU A 138 -0.22 -0.60 -8.42
C LEU A 138 0.16 -1.14 -7.05
N VAL A 139 0.59 -2.39 -7.02
CA VAL A 139 1.15 -3.04 -5.83
C VAL A 139 2.50 -3.64 -6.16
N GLU A 140 3.44 -3.44 -5.25
CA GLU A 140 4.75 -4.09 -5.24
C GLU A 140 4.90 -4.92 -3.98
N VAL A 141 5.29 -6.18 -4.15
CA VAL A 141 5.59 -7.13 -3.07
C VAL A 141 7.05 -7.55 -3.14
N LYS A 142 7.62 -8.08 -2.05
CA LYS A 142 9.01 -8.57 -2.06
C LYS A 142 9.19 -9.74 -3.01
N GLU A 143 8.28 -10.70 -2.95
CA GLU A 143 8.25 -11.90 -3.77
C GLU A 143 6.84 -12.08 -4.33
N ARG A 144 6.73 -12.21 -5.65
CA ARG A 144 5.43 -12.40 -6.30
C ARG A 144 4.96 -13.85 -6.28
N ILE A 145 5.90 -14.79 -6.21
CA ILE A 145 5.68 -16.23 -6.19
C ILE A 145 6.38 -16.76 -4.94
N LEU A 146 5.60 -17.27 -4.00
CA LEU A 146 6.08 -17.89 -2.78
C LEU A 146 6.29 -19.39 -3.02
N GLU A 147 6.97 -20.07 -2.09
CA GLU A 147 7.02 -21.52 -2.08
C GLU A 147 5.61 -22.14 -1.90
N LYS A 148 5.43 -23.39 -2.30
CA LYS A 148 4.13 -24.08 -2.20
C LYS A 148 3.70 -24.34 -0.75
N GLU A 149 4.66 -24.60 0.13
CA GLU A 149 4.41 -24.99 1.51
C GLU A 149 5.08 -24.04 2.50
N LYS A 150 4.41 -23.77 3.62
CA LYS A 150 4.96 -23.02 4.75
C LYS A 150 5.01 -23.87 6.00
N MET A 151 5.97 -23.55 6.86
CA MET A 151 6.00 -24.08 8.22
C MET A 151 5.03 -23.28 9.09
N VAL A 152 4.05 -23.96 9.69
CA VAL A 152 3.19 -23.36 10.73
C VAL A 152 3.66 -23.85 12.09
N LYS A 153 3.84 -22.91 13.01
CA LYS A 153 4.14 -23.18 14.41
C LYS A 153 2.88 -23.69 15.11
N GLY A 154 3.00 -24.84 15.73
CA GLY A 154 2.02 -25.47 16.58
C GLY A 154 2.28 -25.23 18.07
N PRO A 155 1.57 -25.94 18.95
CA PRO A 155 1.62 -25.71 20.38
C PRO A 155 2.96 -26.17 21.01
N PRO A 156 3.30 -25.66 22.21
CA PRO A 156 4.37 -26.19 23.03
C PRO A 156 4.17 -27.66 23.36
N VAL A 157 5.26 -28.43 23.43
CA VAL A 157 5.22 -29.90 23.64
C VAL A 157 4.55 -30.29 24.96
N LYS A 158 4.58 -29.42 25.97
CA LYS A 158 3.96 -29.67 27.29
C LYS A 158 2.44 -29.58 27.28
N MET A 159 1.83 -28.98 26.25
CA MET A 159 0.38 -28.81 26.15
C MET A 159 -0.25 -30.02 25.46
N THR A 160 -0.35 -31.14 26.19
CA THR A 160 -0.76 -32.47 25.69
C THR A 160 -2.04 -32.44 24.85
N GLU A 161 -3.11 -31.80 25.33
CA GLU A 161 -4.38 -31.71 24.59
C GLU A 161 -4.24 -30.93 23.27
N HIS A 162 -3.54 -29.79 23.30
CA HIS A 162 -3.32 -28.99 22.10
C HIS A 162 -2.41 -29.72 21.10
N VAL A 163 -1.39 -30.43 21.59
CA VAL A 163 -0.53 -31.27 20.77
C VAL A 163 -1.33 -32.37 20.08
N LYS A 164 -2.23 -33.06 20.81
CA LYS A 164 -3.11 -34.09 20.23
C LYS A 164 -3.95 -33.52 19.08
N LYS A 165 -4.65 -32.41 19.31
CA LYS A 165 -5.46 -31.72 18.26
C LYS A 165 -4.60 -31.29 17.06
N PHE A 166 -3.38 -30.82 17.31
CA PHE A 166 -2.46 -30.42 16.25
C PHE A 166 -2.00 -31.61 15.39
N ILE A 167 -1.66 -32.73 16.04
CA ILE A 167 -1.28 -33.98 15.34
C ILE A 167 -2.47 -34.56 14.58
N GLU A 168 -3.68 -34.57 15.15
CA GLU A 168 -4.90 -35.01 14.45
C GLU A 168 -5.14 -34.19 13.16
N LYS A 169 -4.96 -32.87 13.23
CA LYS A 169 -5.13 -31.98 12.08
C LYS A 169 -4.06 -32.13 11.00
N HIS A 170 -2.81 -32.39 11.39
CA HIS A 170 -1.65 -32.32 10.49
C HIS A 170 -0.99 -33.68 10.17
N GLY A 171 -1.38 -34.73 10.86
CA GLY A 171 -0.91 -36.10 10.70
C GLY A 171 0.62 -36.21 10.70
N LYS A 172 1.14 -37.01 9.76
CA LYS A 172 2.59 -37.26 9.58
C LYS A 172 3.42 -35.99 9.29
N LYS A 173 2.79 -34.86 8.97
CA LYS A 173 3.48 -33.59 8.74
C LYS A 173 3.82 -32.86 10.04
N ALA A 174 3.17 -33.21 11.15
CA ALA A 174 3.47 -32.64 12.46
C ALA A 174 4.80 -33.19 12.99
N LYS A 175 5.75 -32.29 13.28
CA LYS A 175 7.08 -32.63 13.81
C LYS A 175 7.39 -31.74 15.01
N LYS A 176 7.94 -32.33 16.07
CA LYS A 176 8.51 -31.60 17.20
C LYS A 176 9.82 -30.94 16.76
N ILE A 177 9.94 -29.63 16.91
CA ILE A 177 11.16 -28.86 16.66
C ILE A 177 11.41 -27.97 17.88
N GLY A 178 12.45 -28.30 18.65
CA GLY A 178 12.71 -27.67 19.94
C GLY A 178 11.55 -27.85 20.92
N ARG A 179 11.00 -26.72 21.40
CA ARG A 179 9.93 -26.69 22.41
C ARG A 179 8.51 -26.73 21.83
N ASN A 180 8.32 -26.68 20.50
CA ASN A 180 7.00 -26.62 19.87
C ASN A 180 6.84 -27.66 18.76
N TYR A 181 5.61 -28.07 18.49
CA TYR A 181 5.29 -28.76 17.25
C TYR A 181 5.25 -27.79 16.08
N HIS A 182 5.51 -28.28 14.87
CA HIS A 182 5.37 -27.55 13.63
C HIS A 182 4.84 -28.47 12.53
N ALA A 183 4.20 -27.92 11.50
CA ALA A 183 3.77 -28.70 10.36
C ALA A 183 4.00 -27.95 9.04
N LYS A 184 4.39 -28.69 8.00
CA LYS A 184 4.36 -28.18 6.62
C LYS A 184 2.92 -28.17 6.13
N VAL A 185 2.43 -26.99 5.75
CA VAL A 185 1.07 -26.82 5.18
C VAL A 185 1.15 -26.13 3.83
N LYS A 186 0.20 -26.43 2.93
CA LYS A 186 0.09 -25.74 1.65
C LYS A 186 -0.37 -24.30 1.88
N ARG A 187 0.21 -23.34 1.15
CA ARG A 187 -0.29 -21.96 1.12
C ARG A 187 -1.61 -21.89 0.33
N PRO A 188 -2.59 -21.06 0.76
CA PRO A 188 -3.79 -20.80 -0.04
C PRO A 188 -3.44 -20.20 -1.41
N HIS A 189 -2.46 -19.28 -1.41
CA HIS A 189 -1.97 -18.62 -2.61
C HIS A 189 -0.46 -18.70 -2.72
N ILE A 190 -0.02 -19.15 -3.89
CA ILE A 190 1.41 -19.20 -4.26
C ILE A 190 1.77 -17.91 -4.99
N LYS A 191 0.88 -17.40 -5.85
CA LYS A 191 1.11 -16.18 -6.64
C LYS A 191 0.32 -15.00 -6.07
N ALA A 192 0.93 -13.83 -6.05
CA ALA A 192 0.29 -12.61 -5.56
C ALA A 192 -0.95 -12.26 -6.40
N GLU A 193 -0.88 -12.42 -7.73
CA GLU A 193 -2.03 -12.13 -8.61
C GLU A 193 -3.28 -12.97 -8.31
N THR A 194 -3.12 -14.22 -7.84
CA THR A 194 -4.26 -15.04 -7.42
C THR A 194 -4.86 -14.55 -6.11
N ALA A 195 -4.03 -14.13 -5.15
CA ALA A 195 -4.51 -13.54 -3.91
C ALA A 195 -5.26 -12.22 -4.16
N VAL A 196 -4.74 -11.39 -5.08
CA VAL A 196 -5.41 -10.14 -5.51
C VAL A 196 -6.74 -10.44 -6.19
N LYS A 197 -6.79 -11.47 -7.05
CA LYS A 197 -8.03 -11.88 -7.73
C LYS A 197 -9.10 -12.29 -6.71
N GLU A 198 -8.78 -13.19 -5.79
CA GLU A 198 -9.72 -13.64 -4.75
C GLU A 198 -10.16 -12.47 -3.85
N PHE A 199 -9.25 -11.56 -3.52
CA PHE A 199 -9.58 -10.35 -2.77
C PHE A 199 -10.64 -9.50 -3.49
N ILE A 200 -10.46 -9.25 -4.79
CA ILE A 200 -11.42 -8.46 -5.59
C ILE A 200 -12.77 -9.17 -5.63
N GLU A 201 -12.79 -10.47 -5.91
CA GLU A 201 -14.02 -11.28 -5.92
C GLU A 201 -14.76 -11.20 -4.57
N LYS A 202 -14.02 -11.27 -3.45
CA LYS A 202 -14.57 -11.11 -2.11
C LYS A 202 -15.11 -9.69 -1.87
N GLN A 203 -14.41 -8.64 -2.31
CA GLN A 203 -14.92 -7.27 -2.18
C GLN A 203 -16.22 -7.09 -2.98
N ILE A 204 -16.30 -7.66 -4.19
CA ILE A 204 -17.50 -7.65 -5.03
C ILE A 204 -18.68 -8.32 -4.33
N LYS A 205 -18.45 -9.42 -3.60
CA LYS A 205 -19.50 -10.11 -2.84
C LYS A 205 -19.94 -9.34 -1.59
N VAL A 206 -19.00 -8.74 -0.86
CA VAL A 206 -19.27 -8.15 0.48
C VAL A 206 -19.71 -6.69 0.41
N ASN A 207 -19.24 -5.90 -0.56
CA ASN A 207 -19.57 -4.48 -0.67
C ASN A 207 -19.84 -4.06 -2.15
N PRO A 208 -20.76 -4.74 -2.87
CA PRO A 208 -21.02 -4.48 -4.29
C PRO A 208 -21.45 -3.03 -4.60
N GLU A 209 -22.01 -2.33 -3.61
CA GLU A 209 -22.56 -0.99 -3.73
C GLU A 209 -21.49 0.12 -3.73
N LYS A 210 -20.30 -0.16 -3.19
CA LYS A 210 -19.20 0.81 -3.15
C LYS A 210 -18.76 1.15 -4.56
N PHE A 211 -18.62 2.44 -4.85
CA PHE A 211 -18.29 2.93 -6.19
C PHE A 211 -17.10 2.21 -6.82
N LEU A 212 -15.98 2.12 -6.08
CA LEU A 212 -14.79 1.43 -6.56
C LEU A 212 -15.04 -0.05 -6.90
N VAL A 213 -15.85 -0.73 -6.08
CA VAL A 213 -16.20 -2.14 -6.25
C VAL A 213 -17.15 -2.31 -7.43
N LYS A 214 -18.09 -1.39 -7.66
CA LYS A 214 -18.93 -1.36 -8.87
C LYS A 214 -18.08 -1.33 -10.13
N GLN A 215 -17.04 -0.48 -10.18
CA GLN A 215 -16.15 -0.42 -11.33
C GLN A 215 -15.37 -1.72 -11.55
N LEU A 216 -14.82 -2.29 -10.48
CA LEU A 216 -14.15 -3.59 -10.54
C LEU A 216 -15.10 -4.71 -10.99
N LYS A 217 -16.36 -4.68 -10.56
CA LYS A 217 -17.40 -5.64 -10.96
C LYS A 217 -17.76 -5.50 -12.44
N LYS A 218 -17.86 -4.28 -12.97
CA LYS A 218 -18.11 -4.02 -14.40
C LYS A 218 -17.01 -4.63 -15.26
N LYS A 219 -15.74 -4.30 -14.95
CA LYS A 219 -14.58 -4.86 -15.63
C LYS A 219 -13.33 -4.63 -14.79
N HIS A 220 -12.48 -5.64 -14.69
CA HIS A 220 -11.13 -5.45 -14.18
C HIS A 220 -10.15 -6.41 -14.87
N GLU A 221 -8.89 -5.99 -14.94
CA GLU A 221 -7.80 -6.80 -15.46
C GLU A 221 -6.62 -6.76 -14.51
N ILE A 222 -5.96 -7.90 -14.32
CA ILE A 222 -4.80 -8.04 -13.43
C ILE A 222 -3.57 -8.35 -14.27
N TYR A 223 -2.55 -7.50 -14.14
CA TYR A 223 -1.28 -7.61 -14.84
C TYR A 223 -0.16 -7.89 -13.86
N SER A 224 0.67 -8.89 -14.18
CA SER A 224 1.79 -9.28 -13.33
C SER A 224 3.02 -9.68 -14.16
N GLY A 225 4.21 -9.53 -13.59
CA GLY A 225 5.47 -9.87 -14.25
C GLY A 225 5.62 -9.19 -15.62
N LYS A 226 5.94 -9.96 -16.67
CA LYS A 226 6.12 -9.44 -18.04
C LYS A 226 4.83 -8.80 -18.61
N ASN A 227 3.65 -9.19 -18.12
CA ASN A 227 2.37 -8.68 -18.62
C ASN A 227 2.13 -7.22 -18.24
N VAL A 228 2.84 -6.67 -17.25
CA VAL A 228 2.81 -5.23 -16.92
C VAL A 228 3.16 -4.36 -18.14
N MET A 229 3.94 -4.87 -19.09
CA MET A 229 4.26 -4.13 -20.31
C MET A 229 3.05 -3.87 -21.21
N LYS A 230 1.95 -4.62 -21.08
CA LYS A 230 0.73 -4.45 -21.89
C LYS A 230 0.05 -3.10 -21.64
N ILE A 231 0.18 -2.55 -20.43
CA ILE A 231 -0.41 -1.27 -20.05
C ILE A 231 0.51 -0.07 -20.28
N TYR A 232 1.79 -0.30 -20.61
CA TYR A 232 2.79 0.76 -20.85
C TYR A 232 2.63 1.37 -22.26
N LYS A 233 1.54 2.10 -22.46
CA LYS A 233 1.11 2.65 -23.77
C LYS A 233 0.86 4.16 -23.70
N GLU A 234 -0.16 4.56 -22.95
CA GLU A 234 -0.59 5.95 -22.74
C GLU A 234 0.48 6.76 -21.99
N LYS A 235 0.63 8.04 -22.31
CA LYS A 235 1.70 8.89 -21.77
C LYS A 235 1.61 8.98 -20.25
N GLU A 236 0.41 9.22 -19.75
CA GLU A 236 0.06 9.39 -18.34
C GLU A 236 0.37 8.13 -17.53
N ILE A 237 0.07 6.95 -18.08
CA ILE A 237 0.42 5.67 -17.45
C ILE A 237 1.93 5.47 -17.40
N LYS A 238 2.65 5.82 -18.47
CA LYS A 238 4.13 5.74 -18.47
C LYS A 238 4.70 6.66 -17.40
N GLU A 239 4.21 7.89 -17.31
CA GLU A 239 4.64 8.87 -16.30
C GLU A 239 4.37 8.36 -14.88
N PHE A 240 3.15 7.88 -14.62
CA PHE A 240 2.77 7.31 -13.33
C PHE A 240 3.70 6.15 -12.93
N LEU A 241 3.95 5.21 -13.84
CA LEU A 241 4.80 4.05 -13.58
C LEU A 241 6.26 4.45 -13.35
N ILE A 242 6.83 5.35 -14.17
CA ILE A 242 8.20 5.82 -14.00
C ILE A 242 8.38 6.57 -12.68
N LYS A 243 7.44 7.47 -12.36
CA LYS A 243 7.44 8.24 -11.10
C LYS A 243 7.45 7.32 -9.88
N ASN A 244 6.60 6.28 -9.90
CA ASN A 244 6.41 5.41 -8.75
C ASN A 244 7.37 4.22 -8.67
N LEU A 245 7.93 3.76 -9.77
CA LEU A 245 8.81 2.58 -9.81
C LEU A 245 10.27 2.87 -10.07
N ILE A 246 10.64 4.05 -10.58
CA ILE A 246 12.03 4.34 -10.97
C ILE A 246 12.56 5.52 -10.17
N ARG A 247 11.82 6.63 -10.15
CA ARG A 247 12.33 7.87 -9.53
C ARG A 247 12.32 7.87 -8.01
N GLY A 248 11.58 6.97 -7.36
CA GLY A 248 11.56 6.85 -5.90
C GLY A 248 11.31 8.21 -5.23
N GLU A 249 10.14 8.79 -5.45
CA GLU A 249 9.77 10.05 -4.80
C GLU A 249 9.55 9.97 -3.29
#